data_AF-A0ABD6BJB4-F1
#
_entry.id   AF-A0ABD6BJB4-F1
#
_cell.length_a   1.000
_cell.length_b   1.000
_cell.length_c   1.000
_cell.angle_alpha   90.00
_cell.angle_beta   90.00
_cell.angle_gamma   90.00
#
_symmetry.space_group_name_H-M   'P 1'
#
loop_
_entity.id
_entity.type
_entity.pdbx_description
1 polymer ?
#
loop_
_entity_poly.entity_id
_entity_poly.type
_entity_poly.pdbx_seq_one_letter_code
_entity_poly.pdbx_strand_id
1 'polypeptide(L)'
;MRERDRVDPTTHLRRRVSTAAGRATDIASRVPGTGVTQHLGRLWKRHVRERPDQYQASITFPTAPDRPTVGEIHSWIEDVEHIFEGRLDVYARRGSIAVVTDHVSDDLFDEAAFDAVCERIEDGYSGSRSIVHLRKWRLNDGDLVRAHVIVPVKPLFPDDEADGPAARATSEIEAD
;
A
#
# COMPACT_ATOMS: atom_id res chain seq x y z
N MET A 1 -18.79 42.48 65.41
CA MET A 1 -18.23 41.54 66.38
C MET A 1 -17.37 40.54 65.61
N ARG A 2 -16.07 40.50 65.96
CA ARG A 2 -14.98 39.55 65.63
C ARG A 2 -15.20 38.57 64.45
N GLU A 3 -14.45 38.69 63.35
CA GLU A 3 -13.07 38.22 63.16
C GLU A 3 -12.84 36.70 63.30
N ARG A 4 -12.37 36.14 62.17
CA ARG A 4 -11.25 35.18 62.03
C ARG A 4 -11.53 33.72 62.41
N ASP A 5 -10.95 32.70 61.79
CA ASP A 5 -9.79 32.61 60.89
C ASP A 5 -9.80 31.18 60.29
N ARG A 6 -9.50 31.04 58.99
CA ARG A 6 -8.37 30.24 58.46
C ARG A 6 -8.39 30.34 56.93
N VAL A 7 -7.64 31.28 56.37
CA VAL A 7 -6.23 31.14 55.94
C VAL A 7 -6.13 30.22 54.71
N ASP A 8 -6.35 30.87 53.55
CA ASP A 8 -5.44 30.92 52.38
C ASP A 8 -4.01 30.43 52.68
N PRO A 9 -3.22 29.90 51.73
CA PRO A 9 -2.68 30.85 50.78
C PRO A 9 -2.23 30.27 49.43
N THR A 10 -2.62 31.00 48.38
CA THR A 10 -1.68 31.65 47.44
C THR A 10 -0.81 30.81 46.51
N THR A 11 -0.41 31.26 45.32
CA THR A 11 -0.72 32.38 44.42
C THR A 11 0.27 32.14 43.28
N HIS A 12 -0.10 32.54 42.07
CA HIS A 12 0.70 33.40 41.18
C HIS A 12 0.49 32.97 39.73
N LEU A 13 -0.36 33.69 38.99
CA LEU A 13 -0.08 34.97 38.32
C LEU A 13 1.01 34.87 37.25
N ARG A 14 0.64 35.47 36.11
CA ARG A 14 1.44 36.05 35.02
C ARG A 14 1.70 35.11 33.84
N ARG A 15 1.04 35.34 32.69
CA ARG A 15 1.20 36.49 31.75
C ARG A 15 2.42 36.31 30.86
N ARG A 16 2.16 36.10 29.56
CA ARG A 16 2.84 36.65 28.36
C ARG A 16 2.06 36.09 27.15
N VAL A 17 1.19 36.86 26.49
CA VAL A 17 1.44 37.92 25.47
C VAL A 17 2.27 37.44 24.29
N SER A 18 1.64 37.35 23.12
CA SER A 18 2.27 37.57 21.82
C SER A 18 1.20 38.11 20.87
N THR A 19 1.05 39.44 20.84
CA THR A 19 0.30 40.18 19.83
C THR A 19 1.23 40.61 18.70
N ALA A 20 0.77 40.38 17.46
CA ALA A 20 0.91 41.23 16.27
C ALA A 20 2.31 41.68 15.80
N ALA A 21 2.64 41.34 14.55
CA ALA A 21 2.68 42.29 13.42
C ALA A 21 3.48 41.68 12.26
N GLY A 22 3.01 41.89 11.03
CA GLY A 22 3.76 41.50 9.83
C GLY A 22 2.91 41.33 8.58
N ARG A 23 2.04 42.28 8.25
CA ARG A 23 1.54 42.42 6.88
C ARG A 23 2.67 43.03 6.03
N ALA A 24 3.12 42.28 5.03
CA ALA A 24 3.73 42.75 3.79
C ALA A 24 3.77 41.53 2.86
N THR A 25 3.38 41.53 1.60
CA THR A 25 2.81 42.53 0.69
C THR A 25 2.28 41.68 -0.46
N ASP A 26 1.05 41.95 -0.87
CA ASP A 26 0.52 41.43 -2.12
C ASP A 26 1.02 42.30 -3.28
N ILE A 27 0.99 41.72 -4.48
CA ILE A 27 1.17 42.31 -5.83
C ILE A 27 2.62 42.35 -6.40
N ALA A 28 2.91 41.32 -7.19
CA ALA A 28 3.45 41.48 -8.56
C ALA A 28 2.82 40.38 -9.44
N SER A 29 1.59 40.55 -9.90
CA SER A 29 1.26 40.85 -11.30
C SER A 29 2.09 40.11 -12.37
N ARG A 30 1.38 39.24 -13.11
CA ARG A 30 1.60 38.83 -14.51
C ARG A 30 2.86 38.03 -14.86
N VAL A 31 2.80 36.71 -14.69
CA VAL A 31 3.24 35.74 -15.74
C VAL A 31 2.47 34.41 -15.55
N PRO A 32 1.46 34.05 -16.36
CA PRO A 32 0.95 32.67 -16.37
C PRO A 32 1.81 31.83 -17.32
N GLY A 33 3.03 31.52 -16.89
CA GLY A 33 3.84 30.41 -17.41
C GLY A 33 3.62 29.11 -16.63
N THR A 34 2.47 28.99 -15.96
CA THR A 34 2.15 27.96 -14.95
C THR A 34 1.69 26.61 -15.53
N GLY A 35 1.79 26.41 -16.85
CA GLY A 35 1.51 25.11 -17.46
C GLY A 35 2.67 24.13 -17.34
N VAL A 36 3.92 24.62 -17.31
CA VAL A 36 5.09 23.75 -17.46
C VAL A 36 5.60 23.21 -16.13
N THR A 37 5.50 23.96 -15.03
CA THR A 37 5.96 23.53 -13.70
C THR A 37 5.06 22.46 -13.07
N GLN A 38 3.73 22.53 -13.26
CA GLN A 38 2.84 21.45 -12.83
C GLN A 38 3.00 20.18 -13.65
N HIS A 39 3.25 20.30 -14.96
CA HIS A 39 3.50 19.14 -15.81
C HIS A 39 4.88 18.52 -15.57
N LEU A 40 5.92 19.33 -15.36
CA LEU A 40 7.23 18.86 -14.93
C LEU A 40 7.16 18.21 -13.55
N GLY A 41 6.46 18.77 -12.57
CA GLY A 41 6.28 18.14 -11.26
C GLY A 41 5.52 16.79 -11.33
N ARG A 42 4.56 16.64 -12.25
CA ARG A 42 3.84 15.37 -12.47
C ARG A 42 4.70 14.34 -13.23
N LEU A 43 5.52 14.77 -14.18
CA LEU A 43 6.42 13.89 -14.94
C LEU A 43 7.66 13.50 -14.14
N TRP A 44 8.22 14.43 -13.35
CA TRP A 44 9.28 14.16 -12.39
C TRP A 44 8.82 13.20 -11.30
N LYS A 45 7.58 13.33 -10.78
CA LYS A 45 7.00 12.31 -9.86
C LYS A 45 6.83 10.92 -10.49
N ARG A 46 6.80 10.81 -11.82
CA ARG A 46 6.68 9.53 -12.51
C ARG A 46 8.05 8.90 -12.82
N HIS A 47 9.13 9.68 -12.75
CA HIS A 47 10.46 9.28 -13.23
C HIS A 47 11.60 9.50 -12.23
N VAL A 48 11.39 10.24 -11.13
CA VAL A 48 12.43 10.64 -10.18
C VAL A 48 12.21 9.96 -8.85
N ARG A 49 12.69 8.72 -8.83
CA ARG A 49 13.41 7.99 -7.76
C ARG A 49 13.01 6.54 -7.90
N GLU A 50 13.93 5.75 -8.42
CA GLU A 50 13.85 4.28 -8.41
C GLU A 50 13.80 3.71 -6.99
N ARG A 51 13.97 4.55 -5.96
CA ARG A 51 13.97 4.16 -4.55
C ARG A 51 12.91 4.93 -3.76
N PRO A 52 11.88 4.27 -3.23
CA PRO A 52 10.99 4.88 -2.25
C PRO A 52 11.73 5.11 -0.93
N ASP A 53 11.18 5.98 -0.10
CA ASP A 53 11.65 6.13 1.28
C ASP A 53 10.99 5.05 2.17
N GLN A 54 9.77 4.62 1.82
CA GLN A 54 8.98 3.65 2.58
C GLN A 54 8.13 2.75 1.68
N TYR A 55 7.75 1.59 2.22
CA TYR A 55 6.88 0.60 1.61
C TYR A 55 5.64 0.38 2.46
N GLN A 56 4.54 0.03 1.78
CA GLN A 56 3.29 -0.39 2.40
C GLN A 56 2.64 -1.47 1.53
N ALA A 57 1.92 -2.41 2.12
CA ALA A 57 1.11 -3.38 1.40
C ALA A 57 -0.37 -3.34 1.84
N SER A 58 -1.25 -3.56 0.88
CA SER A 58 -2.65 -3.89 1.10
C SER A 58 -2.99 -5.13 0.28
N ILE A 59 -3.42 -6.19 0.98
CA ILE A 59 -3.67 -7.50 0.39
C ILE A 59 -5.08 -7.92 0.73
N THR A 60 -5.82 -8.45 -0.24
CA THR A 60 -7.13 -9.07 0.02
C THR A 60 -7.05 -10.53 -0.35
N PHE A 61 -7.39 -11.42 0.59
CA PHE A 61 -7.40 -12.87 0.43
C PHE A 61 -8.84 -13.37 0.36
N PRO A 62 -9.39 -13.70 -0.82
CA PRO A 62 -10.67 -14.40 -0.91
C PRO A 62 -10.59 -15.79 -0.26
N THR A 63 -11.58 -16.16 0.56
CA THR A 63 -11.58 -17.41 1.33
C THR A 63 -12.37 -18.55 0.70
N ALA A 64 -12.92 -18.34 -0.50
CA ALA A 64 -13.54 -19.35 -1.35
C ALA A 64 -12.93 -19.21 -2.74
N PRO A 65 -12.78 -20.23 -3.61
CA PRO A 65 -13.15 -21.63 -3.41
C PRO A 65 -12.17 -22.35 -2.48
N ASP A 66 -12.24 -23.67 -2.37
CA ASP A 66 -11.54 -24.53 -1.38
C ASP A 66 -10.00 -24.37 -1.33
N ARG A 67 -9.41 -23.70 -2.32
CA ARG A 67 -8.00 -23.31 -2.35
C ARG A 67 -7.85 -21.80 -2.60
N PRO A 68 -6.90 -21.13 -1.94
CA PRO A 68 -6.05 -21.63 -0.85
C PRO A 68 -6.85 -21.83 0.45
N THR A 69 -6.40 -22.77 1.28
CA THR A 69 -6.99 -23.01 2.60
C THR A 69 -6.76 -21.82 3.53
N VAL A 70 -7.58 -21.72 4.58
CA VAL A 70 -7.40 -20.67 5.61
C VAL A 70 -6.02 -20.76 6.29
N GLY A 71 -5.47 -21.98 6.45
CA GLY A 71 -4.13 -22.17 7.01
C GLY A 71 -3.03 -21.65 6.10
N GLU A 72 -3.15 -21.84 4.78
CA GLU A 72 -2.22 -21.27 3.79
C GLU A 72 -2.29 -19.74 3.80
N ILE A 73 -3.51 -19.17 3.82
CA ILE A 73 -3.70 -17.72 3.94
C ILE A 73 -3.06 -17.21 5.24
N HIS A 74 -3.25 -17.90 6.37
CA HIS A 74 -2.65 -17.51 7.64
C HIS A 74 -1.12 -17.48 7.58
N SER A 75 -0.51 -18.52 7.01
CA SER A 75 0.95 -18.58 6.85
C SER A 75 1.49 -17.43 6.01
N TRP A 76 0.81 -17.04 4.94
CA TRP A 76 1.23 -15.87 4.15
C TRP A 76 1.06 -14.56 4.92
N ILE A 77 0.02 -14.44 5.75
CA ILE A 77 -0.17 -13.26 6.62
C ILE A 77 0.98 -13.15 7.63
N GLU A 78 1.40 -14.26 8.23
CA GLU A 78 2.57 -14.29 9.15
C GLU A 78 3.86 -13.87 8.43
N ASP A 79 4.06 -14.31 7.18
CA ASP A 79 5.23 -13.90 6.40
C ASP A 79 5.20 -12.40 6.07
N VAL A 80 4.03 -11.87 5.71
CA VAL A 80 3.84 -10.42 5.50
C VAL A 80 4.05 -9.65 6.80
N GLU A 81 3.55 -10.15 7.92
CA GLU A 81 3.77 -9.57 9.24
C GLU A 81 5.26 -9.45 9.54
N HIS A 82 6.02 -10.50 9.28
CA HIS A 82 7.47 -10.49 9.50
C HIS A 82 8.18 -9.45 8.63
N ILE A 83 7.88 -9.41 7.32
CA ILE A 83 8.48 -8.46 6.37
C ILE A 83 8.15 -7.01 6.73
N PHE A 84 6.98 -6.78 7.30
CA PHE A 84 6.53 -5.46 7.76
C PHE A 84 6.75 -5.24 9.27
N GLU A 85 7.70 -5.95 9.89
CA GLU A 85 8.16 -5.72 11.26
C GLU A 85 7.06 -5.83 12.34
N GLY A 86 6.08 -6.73 12.14
CA GLY A 86 4.96 -6.92 13.06
C GLY A 86 3.81 -5.92 12.90
N ARG A 87 3.83 -5.10 11.85
CA ARG A 87 2.94 -3.93 11.74
C ARG A 87 1.89 -4.13 10.67
N LEU A 88 0.82 -4.84 11.03
CA LEU A 88 -0.34 -4.97 10.15
C LEU A 88 -1.67 -5.01 10.90
N ASP A 89 -2.71 -4.61 10.20
CA ASP A 89 -4.10 -4.78 10.58
C ASP A 89 -4.73 -5.89 9.72
N VAL A 90 -5.46 -6.80 10.38
CA VAL A 90 -6.27 -7.83 9.71
C VAL A 90 -7.75 -7.55 9.88
N TYR A 91 -8.47 -7.50 8.76
CA TYR A 91 -9.90 -7.26 8.70
C TYR A 91 -10.62 -8.47 8.10
N ALA A 92 -11.38 -9.19 8.93
CA ALA A 92 -12.29 -10.21 8.44
C ALA A 92 -13.47 -9.57 7.71
N ARG A 93 -13.77 -10.07 6.50
CA ARG A 93 -14.91 -9.67 5.67
C ARG A 93 -15.69 -10.91 5.25
N ARG A 94 -16.92 -10.71 4.76
CA ARG A 94 -17.71 -11.82 4.23
C ARG A 94 -17.02 -12.38 2.98
N GLY A 95 -16.45 -13.58 3.08
CA GLY A 95 -15.80 -14.28 1.98
C GLY A 95 -14.38 -13.83 1.66
N SER A 96 -13.77 -12.98 2.50
CA SER A 96 -12.38 -12.56 2.33
C SER A 96 -11.75 -12.08 3.63
N ILE A 97 -10.42 -12.04 3.66
CA ILE A 97 -9.62 -11.40 4.71
C ILE A 97 -8.85 -10.26 4.04
N ALA A 98 -8.92 -9.05 4.58
CA ALA A 98 -8.12 -7.93 4.09
C ALA A 98 -7.01 -7.63 5.09
N VAL A 99 -5.80 -7.41 4.59
CA VAL A 99 -4.61 -7.08 5.36
C VAL A 99 -4.08 -5.75 4.88
N VAL A 100 -3.74 -4.87 5.82
CA VAL A 100 -3.09 -3.59 5.52
C VAL A 100 -1.91 -3.45 6.46
N THR A 101 -0.73 -3.18 5.91
CA THR A 101 0.48 -2.98 6.72
C THR A 101 0.66 -1.51 7.05
N ASP A 102 1.40 -1.23 8.10
CA ASP A 102 2.00 0.09 8.29
C ASP A 102 3.14 0.32 7.28
N HIS A 103 3.71 1.53 7.34
CA HIS A 103 4.88 1.89 6.57
C HIS A 103 6.16 1.30 7.19
N VAL A 104 7.02 0.75 6.34
CA VAL A 104 8.38 0.32 6.69
C VAL A 104 9.38 1.04 5.79
N SER A 105 10.51 1.49 6.35
CA SER A 105 11.55 2.20 5.60
C SER A 105 12.25 1.29 4.59
N ASP A 106 12.79 1.86 3.51
CA ASP A 106 13.57 1.12 2.50
C ASP A 106 14.73 0.31 3.08
N ASP A 107 15.40 0.81 4.12
CA ASP A 107 16.50 0.11 4.78
C ASP A 107 16.09 -1.19 5.51
N LEU A 108 14.82 -1.32 5.85
CA LEU A 108 14.28 -2.47 6.61
C LEU A 108 13.42 -3.38 5.74
N PHE A 109 12.96 -2.90 4.59
CA PHE A 109 12.05 -3.65 3.75
C PHE A 109 12.82 -4.66 2.89
N ASP A 110 12.57 -5.94 3.12
CA ASP A 110 13.09 -7.02 2.27
C ASP A 110 12.17 -7.22 1.05
N GLU A 111 12.48 -6.52 -0.05
CA GLU A 111 11.73 -6.62 -1.31
C GLU A 111 11.76 -8.05 -1.88
N ALA A 112 12.86 -8.78 -1.71
CA ALA A 112 12.99 -10.14 -2.23
C ALA A 112 12.11 -11.13 -1.45
N ALA A 113 12.09 -11.03 -0.12
CA ALA A 113 11.18 -11.83 0.70
C ALA A 113 9.71 -11.49 0.40
N PHE A 114 9.40 -10.21 0.18
CA PHE A 114 8.05 -9.78 -0.19
C PHE A 114 7.61 -10.33 -1.54
N ASP A 115 8.46 -10.25 -2.55
CA ASP A 115 8.17 -10.80 -3.88
C ASP A 115 7.99 -12.34 -3.80
N ALA A 116 8.80 -13.04 -2.99
CA ALA A 116 8.64 -14.49 -2.76
C ALA A 116 7.32 -14.85 -2.05
N VAL A 117 6.79 -13.99 -1.18
CA VAL A 117 5.43 -14.15 -0.62
C VAL A 117 4.39 -13.91 -1.71
N CYS A 118 4.55 -12.90 -2.55
CA CYS A 118 3.63 -12.62 -3.65
C CYS A 118 3.51 -13.80 -4.63
N GLU A 119 4.64 -14.43 -4.98
CA GLU A 119 4.68 -15.62 -5.83
C GLU A 119 3.93 -16.80 -5.18
N ARG A 120 4.14 -17.06 -3.89
CA ARG A 120 3.40 -18.12 -3.18
C ARG A 120 1.89 -17.85 -3.10
N ILE A 121 1.49 -16.59 -2.97
CA ILE A 121 0.07 -16.20 -3.03
C ILE A 121 -0.48 -16.48 -4.43
N GLU A 122 0.25 -16.13 -5.48
CA GLU A 122 -0.14 -16.41 -6.86
C GLU A 122 -0.31 -17.90 -7.12
N ASP A 123 0.67 -18.70 -6.73
CA ASP A 123 0.62 -20.17 -6.83
C ASP A 123 -0.57 -20.75 -6.07
N GLY A 124 -0.84 -20.29 -4.86
CA GLY A 124 -1.93 -20.82 -4.05
C GLY A 124 -3.33 -20.48 -4.58
N TYR A 125 -3.45 -19.42 -5.39
CA TYR A 125 -4.68 -19.06 -6.10
C TYR A 125 -4.75 -19.58 -7.54
N SER A 126 -3.66 -20.13 -8.07
CA SER A 126 -3.56 -20.62 -9.45
C SER A 126 -4.70 -21.57 -9.81
N GLY A 127 -5.19 -21.46 -11.04
CA GLY A 127 -6.35 -22.22 -11.55
C GLY A 127 -7.72 -21.79 -11.01
N SER A 128 -7.78 -20.93 -9.99
CA SER A 128 -9.05 -20.36 -9.48
C SER A 128 -9.16 -18.85 -9.69
N ARG A 129 -8.02 -18.14 -9.59
CA ARG A 129 -7.91 -16.70 -9.67
C ARG A 129 -6.57 -16.28 -10.27
N SER A 130 -6.57 -15.13 -10.92
CA SER A 130 -5.35 -14.43 -11.30
C SER A 130 -4.99 -13.39 -10.24
N ILE A 131 -3.71 -13.18 -9.97
CA ILE A 131 -3.27 -12.10 -9.09
C ILE A 131 -3.16 -10.79 -9.86
N VAL A 132 -3.73 -9.73 -9.29
CA VAL A 132 -3.45 -8.35 -9.72
C VAL A 132 -2.52 -7.71 -8.71
N HIS A 133 -1.31 -7.37 -9.14
CA HIS A 133 -0.33 -6.59 -8.37
C HIS A 133 -0.24 -5.16 -8.89
N LEU A 134 -0.77 -4.20 -8.14
CA LEU A 134 -0.74 -2.78 -8.48
C LEU A 134 0.25 -2.06 -7.57
N ARG A 135 1.28 -1.46 -8.16
CA ARG A 135 2.25 -0.62 -7.45
C ARG A 135 1.85 0.85 -7.59
N LYS A 136 1.66 1.55 -6.47
CA LYS A 136 1.24 2.96 -6.43
C LYS A 136 2.26 3.79 -5.65
N TRP A 137 2.66 4.91 -6.24
CA TRP A 137 3.49 5.90 -5.56
C TRP A 137 2.61 6.93 -4.85
N ARG A 138 2.91 7.24 -3.58
CA ARG A 138 2.21 8.21 -2.75
C ARG A 138 3.22 9.11 -2.04
N LEU A 139 2.82 10.35 -1.79
CA LEU A 139 3.54 11.21 -0.86
C LEU A 139 2.77 11.18 0.47
N ASN A 140 3.43 10.84 1.56
CA ASN A 140 2.85 10.79 2.90
C ASN A 140 3.77 11.51 3.88
N ASP A 141 3.30 12.57 4.53
CA ASP A 141 4.07 13.38 5.49
C ASP A 141 5.48 13.82 5.03
N GLY A 142 5.69 13.94 3.72
CA GLY A 142 6.97 14.32 3.12
C GLY A 142 7.79 13.14 2.58
N ASP A 143 7.45 11.92 2.97
CA ASP A 143 8.08 10.68 2.51
C ASP A 143 7.42 10.14 1.23
N LEU A 144 8.24 9.59 0.34
CA LEU A 144 7.78 8.92 -0.87
C LEU A 144 7.52 7.44 -0.58
N VAL A 145 6.24 7.06 -0.55
CA VAL A 145 5.79 5.69 -0.25
C VAL A 145 5.50 4.92 -1.52
N ARG A 146 6.02 3.69 -1.62
CA ARG A 146 5.60 2.69 -2.61
C ARG A 146 4.58 1.74 -1.98
N ALA A 147 3.31 1.91 -2.34
CA ALA A 147 2.22 1.07 -1.88
C ALA A 147 1.96 -0.08 -2.86
N HIS A 148 2.02 -1.31 -2.37
CA HIS A 148 1.68 -2.54 -3.09
C HIS A 148 0.23 -2.91 -2.80
N VAL A 149 -0.57 -3.12 -3.85
CA VAL A 149 -1.95 -3.59 -3.74
C VAL A 149 -2.05 -4.94 -4.44
N ILE A 150 -2.36 -5.99 -3.69
CA ILE A 150 -2.40 -7.37 -4.17
C ILE A 150 -3.82 -7.90 -4.00
N VAL A 151 -4.44 -8.29 -5.11
CA VAL A 151 -5.82 -8.80 -5.11
C VAL A 151 -5.92 -9.98 -6.06
N PRO A 152 -6.19 -11.19 -5.55
CA PRO A 152 -6.68 -12.31 -6.35
C PRO A 152 -8.07 -11.97 -6.92
N VAL A 153 -8.18 -11.98 -8.24
CA VAL A 153 -9.42 -11.67 -8.97
C VAL A 153 -9.85 -12.87 -9.80
N LYS A 154 -11.15 -12.96 -10.07
CA LYS A 154 -11.64 -13.92 -11.07
C LYS A 154 -11.00 -13.57 -12.43
N PRO A 155 -10.41 -14.54 -13.14
CA PRO A 155 -9.83 -14.27 -14.44
C PRO A 155 -10.92 -13.79 -15.41
N LEU A 156 -10.58 -12.85 -16.28
CA LEU A 156 -11.50 -12.31 -17.28
C LEU A 156 -11.74 -13.27 -18.44
N PHE A 157 -10.76 -14.13 -18.70
CA PHE A 157 -10.78 -15.15 -19.73
C PHE A 157 -10.52 -16.50 -19.08
N PRO A 158 -11.12 -17.60 -19.58
CA PRO A 158 -10.69 -18.93 -19.17
C PRO A 158 -9.21 -19.09 -19.48
N ASP A 159 -8.48 -19.76 -18.58
CA ASP A 159 -7.11 -20.15 -18.87
C ASP A 159 -7.13 -21.08 -20.09
N ASP A 160 -6.21 -20.87 -21.05
CA ASP A 160 -5.98 -21.84 -22.12
C ASP A 160 -5.62 -23.15 -21.43
N GLU A 161 -6.54 -24.12 -21.40
CA GLU A 161 -6.21 -25.48 -20.99
C GLU A 161 -5.01 -25.89 -21.81
N ALA A 162 -3.87 -26.06 -21.13
CA ALA A 162 -2.60 -26.41 -21.72
C ALA A 162 -2.84 -27.43 -22.84
N ASP A 163 -2.45 -27.07 -24.07
CA ASP A 163 -2.47 -27.93 -25.25
C ASP A 163 -2.13 -29.36 -24.82
N GLY A 164 -3.15 -30.20 -24.66
CA GLY A 164 -2.96 -31.62 -24.49
C GLY A 164 -2.19 -32.11 -25.72
N PRO A 165 -1.16 -32.97 -25.57
CA PRO A 165 -0.41 -33.48 -26.71
C PRO A 165 -1.26 -34.50 -27.47
N ALA A 166 -2.30 -34.03 -28.17
CA ALA A 166 -3.22 -34.84 -28.94
C ALA A 166 -3.74 -34.16 -30.21
N ALA A 167 -3.35 -32.90 -30.50
CA ALA A 167 -3.77 -32.18 -31.71
C ALA A 167 -2.65 -32.01 -32.76
N ARG A 168 -1.59 -32.81 -32.70
CA ARG A 168 -0.56 -32.92 -33.76
C ARG A 168 -0.31 -34.38 -34.14
N ALA A 169 -1.37 -35.10 -34.51
CA ALA A 169 -1.24 -36.38 -35.20
C ALA A 169 -2.51 -36.59 -36.03
N THR A 170 -2.58 -35.97 -37.21
CA THR A 170 -3.34 -36.39 -38.41
C THR A 170 -3.33 -35.26 -39.43
N SER A 171 -2.15 -35.00 -39.98
CA SER A 171 -2.01 -34.34 -41.29
C SER A 171 -0.84 -34.99 -42.02
N GLU A 172 -0.86 -36.32 -42.09
CA GLU A 172 -0.17 -37.07 -43.13
C GLU A 172 -1.27 -37.67 -44.00
N ILE A 173 -1.68 -36.90 -45.01
CA ILE A 173 -2.31 -37.44 -46.20
C ILE A 173 -1.13 -37.84 -47.08
N GLU A 174 -0.74 -39.11 -46.99
CA GLU A 174 0.19 -39.72 -47.93
C GLU A 174 -0.57 -39.92 -49.24
N ALA A 175 -0.09 -39.26 -50.29
CA ALA A 175 -0.55 -39.44 -51.66
C ALA A 175 0.57 -40.12 -52.44
N ASP A 176 0.42 -41.42 -52.70
CA ASP A 176 0.77 -42.08 -53.98
C ASP A 176 0.03 -43.42 -54.08
#